data_AF-A0A1I0FST6-F1
#
_entry.id   AF-A0A1I0FST6-F1
#
_cell.length_a   1.000
_cell.length_b   1.000
_cell.length_c   1.000
_cell.angle_alpha   90.00
_cell.angle_beta   90.00
_cell.angle_gamma   90.00
#
_symmetry.space_group_name_H-M   'P 1'
#
loop_
_entity.id
_entity.type
_entity.pdbx_description
1 polymer ?
#
loop_
_entity_poly.entity_id
_entity_poly.type
_entity_poly.pdbx_seq_one_letter_code
_entity_poly.pdbx_strand_id
1 'polypeptide(L)'
;MNRFKCLPGLLPCLNNVFQGGALFEELADELGLIRKPGEPMAWQRHPLAFLVEAADDICYHVMDVEDGFKAGFLAYEELHLLHKPWLTAEQSRKAEEIKDVQRRAEYFRAVTVSTMVVASYAAFPIVQNTRAHGTRVALPARSLIF
;
A
#
# COMPACT_ATOMS: atom_id res chain seq x y z
N MET A 1 -32.18 -8.38 0.75
CA MET A 1 -32.68 -9.74 0.48
C MET A 1 -31.93 -10.30 -0.72
N ASN A 2 -30.79 -10.96 -0.48
CA ASN A 2 -30.20 -12.01 -1.33
C ASN A 2 -29.01 -12.58 -0.56
N ARG A 3 -29.31 -13.57 0.28
CA ARG A 3 -28.31 -14.41 0.95
C ARG A 3 -27.80 -15.40 -0.09
N PHE A 4 -26.60 -15.16 -0.63
CA PHE A 4 -25.86 -16.23 -1.31
C PHE A 4 -25.59 -17.33 -0.27
N LYS A 5 -26.35 -18.43 -0.38
CA LYS A 5 -26.14 -19.61 0.46
C LYS A 5 -24.84 -20.26 0.03
N CYS A 6 -23.87 -20.31 0.93
CA CYS A 6 -22.72 -21.22 0.82
C CYS A 6 -23.24 -22.66 0.66
N LEU A 7 -22.78 -23.36 -0.38
CA LEU A 7 -23.01 -24.79 -0.53
C LEU A 7 -22.16 -25.54 0.51
N PRO A 8 -22.72 -26.56 1.21
CA PRO A 8 -21.97 -27.34 2.18
C PRO A 8 -20.89 -28.15 1.45
N GLY A 9 -19.62 -27.95 1.82
CA GLY A 9 -18.46 -28.63 1.23
C GLY A 9 -17.42 -27.72 0.58
N LEU A 10 -17.71 -26.43 0.39
CA LEU A 10 -16.70 -25.45 0.00
C LEU A 10 -15.97 -24.93 1.25
N LEU A 11 -14.64 -25.03 1.24
CA LEU A 11 -13.75 -24.32 2.17
C LEU A 11 -14.18 -22.85 2.27
N PRO A 12 -14.09 -22.24 3.48
CA PRO A 12 -14.57 -20.87 3.69
C PRO A 12 -13.91 -19.93 2.67
N CYS A 13 -14.73 -19.06 2.07
CA CYS A 13 -14.40 -18.10 1.01
C CYS A 13 -13.46 -16.96 1.47
N LEU A 14 -12.49 -17.26 2.35
CA LEU A 14 -11.52 -16.32 2.90
C LEU A 14 -10.26 -16.18 2.04
N ASN A 15 -10.14 -16.95 0.96
CA ASN A 15 -8.94 -17.00 0.13
C ASN A 15 -9.23 -16.37 -1.24
N ASN A 16 -8.39 -15.42 -1.67
CA ASN A 16 -8.42 -14.72 -2.97
C ASN A 16 -8.27 -15.64 -4.20
N VAL A 17 -8.44 -16.96 -4.04
CA VAL A 17 -8.36 -17.98 -5.08
C VAL A 17 -9.73 -18.64 -5.20
N PHE A 18 -10.48 -18.27 -6.24
CA PHE A 18 -11.79 -18.86 -6.54
C PHE A 18 -11.66 -19.97 -7.59
N GLN A 19 -12.18 -21.16 -7.27
CA GLN A 19 -12.48 -22.27 -8.19
C GLN A 19 -11.33 -22.75 -9.12
N GLY A 20 -10.06 -22.63 -8.71
CA GLY A 20 -8.90 -23.06 -9.50
C GLY A 20 -7.71 -23.57 -8.68
N GLY A 21 -7.96 -24.46 -7.70
CA GLY A 21 -6.93 -24.92 -6.76
C GLY A 21 -5.66 -25.50 -7.40
N ALA A 22 -5.82 -26.36 -8.42
CA ALA A 22 -4.70 -26.97 -9.14
C ALA A 22 -3.86 -25.94 -9.92
N LEU A 23 -4.50 -24.96 -10.58
CA LEU A 23 -3.80 -23.90 -11.32
C LEU A 23 -2.98 -22.99 -10.37
N PHE A 24 -3.53 -22.70 -9.19
CA PHE A 24 -2.80 -21.91 -8.19
C PHE A 24 -1.65 -22.70 -7.58
N GLU A 25 -1.80 -24.01 -7.39
CA GLU A 25 -0.74 -24.90 -6.91
C GLU A 25 0.43 -24.96 -7.91
N GLU A 26 0.15 -25.11 -9.21
CA GLU A 26 1.16 -25.01 -10.27
C GLU A 26 1.87 -23.64 -10.27
N LEU A 27 1.10 -22.54 -10.17
CA LEU A 27 1.67 -21.19 -10.08
C LEU A 27 2.54 -21.01 -8.83
N ALA A 28 2.08 -21.53 -7.69
CA ALA A 28 2.78 -21.43 -6.42
C ALA A 28 4.10 -22.19 -6.46
N ASP A 29 4.14 -23.37 -7.08
CA ASP A 29 5.35 -24.16 -7.25
C ASP A 29 6.33 -23.45 -8.21
N GLU A 30 5.85 -22.91 -9.34
CA GLU A 30 6.68 -22.16 -10.30
C GLU A 30 7.28 -20.89 -9.69
N LEU A 31 6.51 -20.18 -8.85
CA LEU A 31 6.96 -18.96 -8.16
C LEU A 31 7.73 -19.25 -6.85
N GLY A 32 7.89 -20.53 -6.48
CA GLY A 32 8.58 -20.93 -5.25
C GLY A 32 7.91 -20.45 -3.95
N LEU A 33 6.58 -20.36 -3.94
CA LEU A 33 5.84 -19.93 -2.75
C LEU A 33 5.89 -20.98 -1.64
N ILE A 34 6.08 -20.52 -0.41
CA ILE A 34 6.18 -21.38 0.77
C ILE A 34 4.77 -21.70 1.28
N ARG A 35 4.43 -22.98 1.44
CA ARG A 35 3.16 -23.39 2.07
C ARG A 35 3.07 -22.96 3.53
N LYS A 36 1.87 -22.60 3.98
CA LYS A 36 1.62 -22.34 5.39
C LYS A 36 1.49 -23.66 6.16
N PRO A 37 2.11 -23.79 7.34
CA PRO A 37 1.93 -24.97 8.17
C PRO A 37 0.47 -25.15 8.60
N GLY A 38 -0.07 -26.36 8.47
CA GLY A 38 -1.39 -26.72 8.99
C GLY A 38 -2.58 -26.34 8.09
N GLU A 39 -2.36 -25.74 6.92
CA GLU A 39 -3.41 -25.35 5.97
C GLU A 39 -3.16 -25.97 4.58
N PRO A 40 -4.04 -26.84 4.07
CA PRO A 40 -3.77 -27.61 2.85
C PRO A 40 -3.71 -26.76 1.56
N MET A 41 -4.39 -25.62 1.53
CA MET A 41 -4.49 -24.72 0.37
C MET A 41 -4.14 -23.28 0.75
N ALA A 42 -3.00 -23.08 1.42
CA ALA A 42 -2.53 -21.76 1.78
C ALA A 42 -1.01 -21.63 1.64
N TRP A 43 -0.58 -20.50 1.08
CA TRP A 43 0.82 -20.16 0.87
C TRP A 43 1.13 -18.79 1.49
N GLN A 44 2.40 -18.58 1.82
CA GLN A 44 2.93 -17.26 2.10
C GLN A 44 2.83 -16.40 0.84
N ARG A 45 2.53 -15.11 1.01
CA ARG A 45 2.45 -14.19 -0.13
C ARG A 45 3.83 -14.02 -0.75
N HIS A 46 3.86 -13.87 -2.07
CA HIS A 46 5.08 -13.48 -2.76
C HIS A 46 5.60 -12.15 -2.19
N PRO A 47 6.91 -11.98 -1.94
CA PRO A 47 7.38 -10.77 -1.28
C PRO A 47 7.06 -9.48 -2.05
N LEU A 48 7.06 -9.51 -3.38
CA LEU A 48 6.69 -8.34 -4.18
C LEU A 48 5.22 -7.91 -4.02
N ALA A 49 4.32 -8.80 -3.56
CA ALA A 49 2.94 -8.42 -3.29
C ALA A 49 2.85 -7.29 -2.26
N PHE A 50 3.77 -7.24 -1.28
CA PHE A 50 3.80 -6.16 -0.30
C PHE A 50 4.22 -4.81 -0.88
N LEU A 51 5.08 -4.79 -1.90
CA LEU A 51 5.41 -3.56 -2.61
C LEU A 51 4.24 -3.07 -3.45
N VAL A 52 3.52 -3.99 -4.08
CA VAL A 52 2.32 -3.67 -4.86
C VAL A 52 1.22 -3.13 -3.96
N GLU A 53 0.96 -3.77 -2.80
CA GLU A 53 0.00 -3.29 -1.80
C GLU A 53 0.38 -1.89 -1.29
N ALA A 54 1.64 -1.67 -0.91
CA ALA A 54 2.10 -0.36 -0.48
C ALA A 54 1.97 0.70 -1.59
N ALA A 55 2.24 0.33 -2.84
CA ALA A 55 2.07 1.24 -3.98
C ALA A 55 0.59 1.60 -4.19
N ASP A 56 -0.32 0.64 -4.04
CA ASP A 56 -1.77 0.82 -4.14
C ASP A 56 -2.27 1.82 -3.08
N ASP A 57 -1.91 1.57 -1.81
CA ASP A 57 -2.27 2.41 -0.67
C ASP A 57 -1.77 3.85 -0.84
N ILE A 58 -0.50 4.03 -1.24
CA ILE A 58 0.08 5.36 -1.47
C ILE A 58 -0.66 6.09 -2.59
N CYS A 59 -0.88 5.42 -3.70
CA CYS A 59 -1.46 6.03 -4.89
C CYS A 59 -2.87 6.54 -4.60
N TYR A 60 -3.75 5.69 -4.05
CA TYR A 60 -5.12 6.08 -3.78
C TYR A 60 -5.22 7.16 -2.71
N HIS A 61 -4.50 7.04 -1.59
CA HIS A 61 -4.58 8.05 -0.54
C HIS A 61 -4.07 9.42 -0.97
N VAL A 62 -2.98 9.48 -1.74
CA VAL A 62 -2.46 10.78 -2.19
C VAL A 62 -3.33 11.37 -3.30
N MET A 63 -3.88 10.55 -4.21
CA MET A 63 -4.80 11.03 -5.25
C MET A 63 -6.12 11.54 -4.66
N ASP A 64 -6.70 10.84 -3.69
CA ASP A 64 -7.95 11.24 -3.04
C ASP A 64 -7.83 12.60 -2.35
N VAL A 65 -6.65 12.92 -1.79
CA VAL A 65 -6.37 14.23 -1.19
C VAL A 65 -6.34 15.34 -2.25
N GLU A 66 -5.73 15.10 -3.41
CA GLU A 66 -5.73 16.04 -4.53
C GLU A 66 -7.14 16.24 -5.10
N ASP A 67 -7.88 15.15 -5.31
CA ASP A 67 -9.24 15.19 -5.85
C ASP A 67 -10.22 15.84 -4.87
N GLY A 68 -10.06 15.60 -3.56
CA GLY A 68 -10.80 16.31 -2.51
C GLY A 68 -10.57 17.82 -2.54
N PHE A 69 -9.33 18.26 -2.80
CA PHE A 69 -9.03 19.67 -3.01
C PHE A 69 -9.64 20.23 -4.31
N LYS A 70 -9.53 19.51 -5.43
CA LYS A 70 -10.11 19.93 -6.73
C LYS A 70 -11.63 20.03 -6.68
N ALA A 71 -12.28 19.13 -5.94
CA ALA A 71 -13.73 19.13 -5.74
C ALA A 71 -14.20 20.20 -4.72
N GLY A 72 -13.27 20.91 -4.07
CA GLY A 72 -13.57 21.95 -3.08
C GLY A 72 -13.96 21.43 -1.70
N PHE A 73 -13.72 20.15 -1.41
CA PHE A 73 -13.94 19.56 -0.08
C PHE A 73 -12.80 19.88 0.90
N LEU A 74 -11.62 20.23 0.40
CA LEU A 74 -10.46 20.63 1.19
C LEU A 74 -10.04 22.06 0.85
N ALA A 75 -9.73 22.85 1.87
CA ALA A 75 -9.03 24.11 1.70
C ALA A 75 -7.54 23.87 1.40
N TYR A 76 -6.87 24.88 0.83
CA TYR A 76 -5.44 24.78 0.51
C TYR A 76 -4.57 24.55 1.75
N GLU A 77 -4.92 25.18 2.87
CA GLU A 77 -4.22 25.03 4.15
C GLU A 77 -4.30 23.58 4.65
N GLU A 78 -5.45 22.92 4.48
CA GLU A 78 -5.66 21.52 4.86
C GLU A 78 -4.84 20.59 3.95
N LEU A 79 -4.90 20.82 2.64
CA LEU A 79 -4.05 20.13 1.67
C LEU A 79 -2.57 20.24 2.05
N HIS A 80 -2.09 21.46 2.32
CA HIS A 80 -0.70 21.69 2.68
C HIS A 80 -0.31 20.97 3.99
N LEU A 81 -1.19 21.01 5.00
CA LEU A 81 -0.96 20.32 6.28
C LEU A 81 -0.86 18.80 6.10
N LEU A 82 -1.69 18.20 5.24
CA LEU A 82 -1.65 16.76 4.95
C LEU A 82 -0.35 16.34 4.26
N HIS A 83 0.19 17.19 3.38
CA HIS A 83 1.44 16.91 2.67
C HIS A 83 2.70 17.25 3.46
N LYS A 84 2.63 18.21 4.39
CA LYS A 84 3.78 18.75 5.14
C LYS A 84 4.74 17.71 5.73
N PRO A 85 4.29 16.57 6.31
CA PRO A 85 5.19 15.55 6.85
C PRO A 85 6.13 14.92 5.81
N TRP A 86 5.74 14.98 4.52
CA TRP A 86 6.42 14.33 3.40
C TRP A 86 7.27 15.30 2.56
N LEU A 87 7.27 16.59 2.92
CA LEU A 87 8.00 17.65 2.24
C LEU A 87 9.27 18.03 3.02
N THR A 88 10.36 18.23 2.29
CA THR A 88 11.55 18.91 2.81
C THR A 88 11.33 20.43 2.82
N ALA A 89 12.13 21.16 3.61
CA ALA A 89 12.09 22.62 3.63
C ALA A 89 12.30 23.24 2.23
N GLU A 90 13.19 22.63 1.42
CA GLU A 90 13.44 23.06 0.04
C GLU A 90 12.20 22.84 -0.85
N GLN A 91 11.54 21.69 -0.72
CA GLN A 91 10.35 21.40 -1.50
C GLN A 91 9.19 22.32 -1.12
N SER A 92 9.04 22.65 0.17
CA SER A 92 8.04 23.62 0.64
C SER A 92 8.30 25.00 0.05
N ARG A 93 9.55 25.48 0.06
CA ARG A 93 9.91 26.76 -0.55
C ARG A 93 9.58 26.80 -2.05
N LYS A 94 9.94 25.74 -2.79
CA LYS A 94 9.61 25.63 -4.23
C LYS A 94 8.10 25.67 -4.50
N ALA A 95 7.29 25.09 -3.61
CA ALA A 95 5.84 25.14 -3.76
C ALA A 95 5.29 26.57 -3.64
N GLU A 96 5.86 27.40 -2.77
CA GLU A 96 5.45 28.81 -2.59
C GLU A 96 5.67 29.65 -3.87
N GLU A 97 6.70 29.32 -4.66
CA GLU A 97 7.00 29.99 -5.94
C GLU A 97 5.94 29.73 -7.03
N ILE A 98 5.21 28.61 -6.94
CA ILE A 98 4.14 28.27 -7.87
C ILE A 98 2.93 29.14 -7.54
N LYS A 99 2.49 30.06 -8.41
CA LYS A 99 1.36 30.95 -8.08
C LYS A 99 0.00 30.25 -8.10
N ASP A 100 -0.15 29.27 -8.99
CA ASP A 100 -1.39 28.54 -9.18
C ASP A 100 -1.54 27.44 -8.11
N VAL A 101 -2.60 27.54 -7.32
CA VAL A 101 -2.89 26.63 -6.22
C VAL A 101 -3.16 25.21 -6.73
N GLN A 102 -3.75 25.06 -7.92
CA GLN A 102 -3.98 23.73 -8.52
C GLN A 102 -2.64 23.06 -8.87
N ARG A 103 -1.72 23.82 -9.47
CA ARG A 103 -0.36 23.32 -9.76
C ARG A 103 0.46 23.04 -8.51
N ARG A 104 0.20 23.76 -7.40
CA ARG A 104 0.78 23.41 -6.09
C ARG A 104 0.29 22.05 -5.59
N ALA A 105 -1.00 21.76 -5.74
CA ALA A 105 -1.56 20.46 -5.35
C ALA A 105 -0.93 19.31 -6.16
N GLU A 106 -0.81 19.47 -7.49
CA GLU A 106 -0.13 18.52 -8.36
C GLU A 106 1.34 18.31 -7.94
N TYR A 107 2.03 19.38 -7.58
CA TYR A 107 3.41 19.33 -7.09
C TYR A 107 3.50 18.58 -5.74
N PHE A 108 2.60 18.85 -4.80
CA PHE A 108 2.55 18.13 -3.53
C PHE A 108 2.30 16.64 -3.72
N ARG A 109 1.39 16.23 -4.61
CA ARG A 109 1.20 14.81 -4.97
C ARG A 109 2.50 14.20 -5.47
N ALA A 110 3.15 14.84 -6.45
CA ALA A 110 4.36 14.30 -7.06
C ALA A 110 5.49 14.08 -6.03
N VAL A 111 5.69 15.06 -5.15
CA VAL A 111 6.71 14.96 -4.09
C VAL A 111 6.33 13.90 -3.07
N THR A 112 5.09 13.89 -2.57
CA THR A 112 4.66 12.94 -1.54
C THR A 112 4.71 11.51 -2.03
N VAL A 113 4.23 11.22 -3.24
CA VAL A 113 4.35 9.87 -3.85
C VAL A 113 5.82 9.47 -3.93
N SER A 114 6.69 10.35 -4.44
CA SER A 114 8.13 10.07 -4.52
C SER A 114 8.74 9.76 -3.14
N THR A 115 8.42 10.55 -2.13
CA THR A 115 8.93 10.36 -0.76
C THR A 115 8.44 9.04 -0.17
N MET A 116 7.15 8.72 -0.32
CA MET A 116 6.54 7.50 0.24
C MET A 116 7.02 6.23 -0.46
N VAL A 117 7.27 6.26 -1.77
CA VAL A 117 7.86 5.14 -2.53
C VAL A 117 9.26 4.83 -2.01
N VAL A 118 10.10 5.86 -1.82
CA VAL A 118 11.45 5.68 -1.27
C VAL A 118 11.40 5.11 0.15
N ALA A 119 10.49 5.61 0.99
CA ALA A 119 10.30 5.10 2.34
C ALA A 119 9.84 3.63 2.36
N SER A 120 8.93 3.25 1.47
CA SER A 120 8.41 1.88 1.36
C SER A 120 9.50 0.91 0.89
N TYR A 121 10.31 1.32 -0.09
CA TYR A 121 11.46 0.54 -0.53
C TYR A 121 12.48 0.33 0.59
N ALA A 122 12.77 1.37 1.38
CA ALA A 122 13.69 1.26 2.51
C ALA A 122 13.17 0.36 3.64
N ALA A 123 11.84 0.32 3.85
CA ALA A 123 11.21 -0.56 4.84
C ALA A 123 11.08 -2.02 4.39
N PHE A 124 11.12 -2.28 3.08
CA PHE A 124 10.87 -3.60 2.50
C PHE A 124 11.72 -4.75 3.07
N PRO A 125 13.05 -4.61 3.27
CA PRO A 125 13.86 -5.68 3.86
C PRO A 125 13.44 -6.03 5.29
N ILE A 126 12.99 -5.04 6.06
CA ILE A 126 12.54 -5.24 7.44
C ILE A 126 11.25 -6.07 7.45
N VAL A 127 10.29 -5.71 6.59
CA VAL A 127 9.00 -6.39 6.45
C VAL A 127 9.21 -7.85 6.01
N GLN A 128 10.10 -8.08 5.04
CA GLN A 128 10.45 -9.44 4.62
C GLN A 128 11.04 -10.26 5.77
N ASN A 129 12.00 -9.71 6.50
CA ASN A 129 12.75 -10.43 7.53
C ASN A 129 11.89 -10.74 8.77
N THR A 130 11.05 -9.78 9.20
CA THR A 130 10.11 -9.98 10.32
C THR A 130 9.11 -11.11 10.07
N ARG A 131 8.67 -11.29 8.82
CA ARG A 131 7.69 -12.34 8.47
C ARG A 131 8.34 -13.67 8.13
N ALA A 132 9.57 -13.69 7.62
CA ALA A 132 10.33 -14.92 7.41
C ALA A 132 10.73 -15.61 8.73
N HIS A 133 10.93 -14.84 9.81
CA HIS A 133 11.45 -15.37 11.09
C HIS A 133 10.52 -15.19 12.29
N GLY A 134 9.36 -14.54 12.12
CA GLY A 134 8.42 -14.28 13.22
C GLY A 134 8.92 -13.26 14.26
N THR A 135 10.05 -12.62 14.01
CA THR A 135 10.71 -11.70 14.94
C THR A 135 10.23 -10.27 14.69
N ARG A 136 9.58 -9.64 15.67
CA ARG A 136 9.26 -8.19 15.61
C ARG A 136 10.56 -7.40 15.57
N VAL A 137 10.88 -6.79 14.43
CA VAL A 137 11.96 -5.81 14.32
C VAL A 137 11.36 -4.45 14.66
N ALA A 138 12.00 -3.71 15.56
CA ALA A 138 11.59 -2.35 15.89
C ALA A 138 11.79 -1.45 14.67
N LEU A 139 10.69 -0.91 14.11
CA LEU A 139 10.76 0.06 13.02
C LEU A 139 11.30 1.38 13.57
N PRO A 140 12.23 2.07 12.88
CA PRO A 140 12.60 3.43 13.23
C PRO A 140 11.35 4.34 13.23
N ALA A 141 11.31 5.34 14.11
CA ALA A 141 10.12 6.18 14.36
C ALA A 141 9.57 6.94 13.13
N ARG A 142 10.27 6.95 12.00
CA ARG A 142 9.84 7.54 10.72
C ARG A 142 9.29 6.54 9.69
N SER A 143 9.27 5.25 10.01
CA SER A 143 8.80 4.17 9.10
C SER A 143 7.45 3.58 9.51
N LEU A 144 6.62 4.34 10.23
CA LEU A 144 5.21 4.01 10.44
C LEU A 144 4.45 4.21 9.12
N ILE A 145 4.60 3.24 8.23
CA ILE A 145 3.72 2.99 7.10
C ILE A 145 3.16 1.58 7.32
N PHE A 146 2.45 1.36 8.44
CA PHE A 146 1.54 0.24 8.70
C PHE A 146 0.63 0.62 9.88
#